data_AF-A0A0M2VGX8-F1
#
_entry.id   AF-A0A0M2VGX8-F1
#
_cell.length_a   1.000
_cell.length_b   1.000
_cell.length_c   1.000
_cell.angle_alpha   90.00
_cell.angle_beta   90.00
_cell.angle_gamma   90.00
#
_symmetry.space_group_name_H-M   'P 1'
#
loop_
_entity.id
_entity.type
_entity.pdbx_description
1 polymer ?
#
loop_
_entity_poly.entity_id
_entity_poly.type
_entity_poly.pdbx_seq_one_letter_code
_entity_poly.pdbx_strand_id
1 'polypeptide(L)'
;MPNSSAAARTPHSKTSTGKKALFYLIALVIPLLLLLLAELLLRQTRWYQPYPLTVPVTGMPGYLQPNPHLINRYFNAPGLAPAVSPDTQYFRANKASGQKRLIFIGGSSAAGFPYGRWGAPAAMLQQRLKRLYPEQNIEVINLAMAAINSYSLLDFSQEIIALKPDLLLVYAGHNEFLGVMGVGSAFAGQYSHSSKLCYLTLRKLALFQVLQRIAAQFNTPALPEQNRTLMANIARQTEISLDSALFNAGIQQFNANMRDMLQRYQAAGIPVLLSTVASNEADQPPFVSTAPAINNANQQQLQQALARQPDVASWHYQLATLYRQTTHAALALQHYQLAREHDLLRFRAPLAINQSIRELSTAFKLPLVDAEALLRQYSPQQIIGNELILEHLHPNQRGYFWIAEAFLPLVQQQLGLTLPASNLQQALADIPLTEVDLALADFKVRQLTADYPFVSTPQPVSFASSTNPFNELARERSNGLSWLEASQRVVTLYQQQGRIGDAAKVAGLLADALPHEHHLAFVAGQLYFDSQDVPLAAYYQRKAVASAPENIDYRLMLARSYYYQQQRSRALSEVEHILSLEPQHPIALRQQRQLQQQLAAGG
;
A
#
# COMPACT_ATOMS: atom_id res chain seq x y z
N MET A 1 -85.26 -50.18 -32.70
CA MET A 1 -84.42 -50.09 -33.92
C MET A 1 -84.31 -48.62 -34.31
N PRO A 2 -83.15 -48.04 -34.63
CA PRO A 2 -81.76 -48.42 -34.32
C PRO A 2 -80.88 -47.28 -33.75
N ASN A 3 -79.75 -47.70 -33.15
CA ASN A 3 -78.41 -47.09 -33.07
C ASN A 3 -78.20 -45.59 -32.78
N SER A 4 -77.55 -45.30 -31.64
CA SER A 4 -76.40 -44.40 -31.61
C SER A 4 -75.32 -44.93 -30.66
N SER A 5 -74.08 -44.94 -31.14
CA SER A 5 -72.90 -45.48 -30.48
C SER A 5 -72.46 -44.60 -29.32
N ALA A 6 -72.31 -45.20 -28.14
CA ALA A 6 -71.64 -44.58 -27.01
C ALA A 6 -70.12 -44.56 -27.28
N ALA A 7 -69.58 -43.39 -27.65
CA ALA A 7 -68.14 -43.15 -27.64
C ALA A 7 -67.64 -43.13 -26.19
N ALA A 8 -66.83 -44.12 -25.84
CA ALA A 8 -66.15 -44.20 -24.54
C ALA A 8 -65.21 -43.00 -24.37
N ARG A 9 -65.52 -42.11 -23.42
CA ARG A 9 -64.59 -41.07 -22.95
C ARG A 9 -63.48 -41.76 -22.17
N THR A 10 -62.26 -41.71 -22.69
CA THR A 10 -61.05 -42.11 -21.99
C THR A 10 -60.86 -41.26 -20.72
N PRO A 11 -60.54 -41.85 -19.57
CA PRO A 11 -60.31 -41.09 -18.34
C PRO A 11 -58.98 -40.32 -18.49
N HIS A 12 -59.05 -38.99 -18.38
CA HIS A 12 -57.86 -38.16 -18.25
C HIS A 12 -57.03 -38.64 -17.05
N SER A 13 -55.86 -39.23 -17.33
CA SER A 13 -54.94 -39.66 -16.29
C SER A 13 -54.57 -38.44 -15.43
N LYS A 14 -54.97 -38.45 -14.16
CA LYS A 14 -54.49 -37.48 -13.18
C LYS A 14 -52.97 -37.68 -13.08
N THR A 15 -52.20 -36.77 -13.68
CA THR A 15 -50.74 -36.77 -13.59
C THR A 15 -50.35 -36.78 -12.11
N SER A 16 -49.75 -37.90 -11.68
CA SER A 16 -49.33 -38.12 -10.28
C SER A 16 -48.48 -36.95 -9.82
N THR A 17 -48.76 -36.40 -8.63
CA THR A 17 -48.13 -35.20 -8.07
C THR A 17 -46.59 -35.19 -8.19
N GLY A 18 -45.94 -36.36 -8.08
CA GLY A 18 -44.49 -36.51 -8.26
C GLY A 18 -43.97 -36.24 -9.68
N LYS A 19 -44.74 -36.56 -10.74
CA LYS A 19 -44.37 -36.26 -12.14
C LYS A 19 -44.45 -34.76 -12.43
N LYS A 20 -45.40 -34.05 -11.80
CA LYS A 20 -45.50 -32.58 -11.89
C LYS A 20 -44.34 -31.90 -11.15
N ALA A 21 -44.04 -32.36 -9.93
CA ALA A 21 -42.90 -31.84 -9.16
C ALA A 21 -41.58 -32.06 -9.90
N LEU A 22 -41.36 -33.26 -10.47
CA LEU A 22 -40.20 -33.57 -11.29
C LEU A 22 -40.12 -32.67 -12.54
N PHE A 23 -41.25 -32.44 -13.23
CA PHE A 23 -41.29 -31.53 -14.37
C PHE A 23 -40.88 -30.10 -13.99
N TYR A 24 -41.43 -29.54 -12.91
CA TYR A 24 -41.06 -28.19 -12.46
C TYR A 24 -39.61 -28.12 -11.96
N LEU A 25 -39.11 -29.17 -11.31
CA LEU A 25 -37.70 -29.26 -10.92
C LEU A 25 -36.81 -29.25 -12.16
N ILE A 26 -37.12 -30.07 -13.18
CA ILE A 26 -36.38 -30.10 -14.44
C ILE A 26 -36.45 -28.74 -15.15
N ALA A 27 -37.64 -28.14 -15.22
CA ALA A 27 -37.86 -26.84 -15.84
C ALA A 27 -37.08 -25.71 -15.13
N LEU A 28 -36.85 -25.82 -13.81
CA LEU A 28 -36.01 -24.88 -13.05
C LEU A 28 -34.51 -25.17 -13.22
N VAL A 29 -34.12 -26.44 -13.20
CA VAL A 29 -32.71 -26.87 -13.22
C VAL A 29 -32.08 -26.68 -14.59
N ILE A 30 -32.79 -26.95 -15.68
CA ILE A 30 -32.22 -26.84 -17.04
C ILE A 30 -31.66 -25.42 -17.32
N PRO A 31 -32.42 -24.32 -17.11
CA PRO A 31 -31.88 -22.97 -17.32
C PRO A 31 -30.66 -22.66 -16.45
N LEU A 32 -30.66 -23.12 -15.19
CA LEU A 32 -29.52 -22.92 -14.28
C LEU A 32 -28.28 -23.67 -14.75
N LEU A 33 -28.44 -24.91 -15.22
CA LEU A 33 -27.34 -25.69 -15.82
C LEU A 33 -26.81 -25.03 -17.09
N LEU A 34 -27.69 -24.48 -17.94
CA LEU A 34 -27.28 -23.76 -19.15
C LEU A 34 -26.49 -22.48 -18.80
N LEU A 35 -26.94 -21.72 -17.80
CA LEU A 35 -26.20 -20.54 -17.31
C LEU A 35 -24.86 -20.93 -16.69
N LEU A 36 -24.80 -22.01 -15.90
CA LEU A 36 -23.55 -22.51 -15.35
C LEU A 36 -22.59 -22.97 -16.46
N LEU A 37 -23.08 -23.70 -17.45
CA LEU A 37 -22.28 -24.11 -18.61
C LEU A 37 -21.75 -22.90 -19.38
N ALA A 38 -22.61 -21.90 -19.63
CA ALA A 38 -22.20 -20.65 -20.28
C ALA A 38 -21.14 -19.90 -19.48
N GLU A 39 -21.30 -19.77 -18.16
CA GLU A 39 -20.31 -19.19 -17.25
C GLU A 39 -18.96 -19.92 -17.35
N LEU A 40 -18.95 -21.25 -17.29
CA LEU A 40 -17.74 -22.07 -17.36
C LEU A 40 -17.05 -21.95 -18.73
N LEU A 41 -17.82 -21.96 -19.82
CA LEU A 41 -17.28 -21.77 -21.17
C LEU A 41 -16.70 -20.37 -21.36
N LEU A 42 -17.41 -19.33 -20.91
CA LEU A 42 -16.95 -17.93 -21.03
C LEU A 42 -15.67 -17.67 -20.23
N ARG A 43 -15.49 -18.33 -19.07
CA ARG A 43 -14.25 -18.24 -18.28
C ARG A 43 -13.00 -18.69 -19.04
N GLN A 44 -13.14 -19.56 -20.04
CA GLN A 44 -12.04 -20.01 -20.90
C GLN A 44 -11.74 -19.05 -22.06
N THR A 45 -12.58 -18.04 -22.26
CA THR A 45 -12.42 -17.06 -23.35
C THR A 45 -11.69 -15.80 -22.88
N ARG A 46 -11.10 -15.06 -23.81
CA ARG A 46 -10.48 -13.75 -23.53
C ARG A 46 -11.49 -12.67 -23.09
N TRP A 47 -12.79 -12.95 -23.17
CA TRP A 47 -13.83 -12.01 -22.79
C TRP A 47 -13.97 -11.91 -21.27
N TYR A 48 -13.64 -12.99 -20.56
CA TYR A 48 -13.48 -12.97 -19.12
C TYR A 48 -12.05 -12.52 -18.78
N GLN A 49 -11.94 -11.47 -17.97
CA GLN A 49 -10.66 -10.98 -17.48
C GLN A 49 -10.72 -10.94 -15.95
N PRO A 50 -10.17 -11.96 -15.26
CA PRO A 50 -10.00 -11.88 -13.83
C PRO A 50 -8.85 -10.91 -13.52
N TYR A 51 -9.05 -10.05 -12.54
CA TYR A 51 -8.01 -9.15 -12.04
C TYR A 51 -7.70 -9.52 -10.59
N PRO A 52 -7.14 -10.72 -10.29
CA PRO A 52 -6.82 -11.12 -8.91
C PRO A 52 -5.83 -10.14 -8.28
N LEU A 53 -5.78 -10.09 -6.95
CA LEU A 53 -4.95 -9.15 -6.18
C LEU A 53 -3.47 -9.38 -6.47
N THR A 54 -3.09 -10.64 -6.65
CA THR A 54 -1.73 -11.07 -6.95
C THR A 54 -1.72 -12.03 -8.14
N VAL A 55 -0.65 -11.99 -8.92
CA VAL A 55 -0.42 -12.85 -10.09
C VAL A 55 0.94 -13.54 -10.01
N PRO A 56 1.12 -14.72 -10.62
CA PRO A 56 2.44 -15.34 -10.77
C PRO A 56 3.43 -14.41 -11.50
N VAL A 57 4.71 -14.52 -11.13
CA VAL A 57 5.78 -13.78 -11.80
C VAL A 57 6.33 -14.62 -12.96
N THR A 58 6.31 -14.06 -14.17
CA THR A 58 6.90 -14.69 -15.36
C THR A 58 8.39 -14.91 -15.15
N GLY A 59 8.87 -16.14 -15.38
CA GLY A 59 10.28 -16.50 -15.21
C GLY A 59 10.71 -16.81 -13.76
N MET A 60 9.83 -16.66 -12.77
CA MET A 60 10.12 -16.96 -11.36
C MET A 60 9.08 -17.92 -10.76
N PRO A 61 9.19 -19.24 -11.02
CA PRO A 61 8.25 -20.23 -10.48
C PRO A 61 8.11 -20.13 -8.96
N GLY A 62 6.88 -20.18 -8.46
CA GLY A 62 6.59 -20.09 -7.03
C GLY A 62 6.60 -18.66 -6.45
N TYR A 63 6.85 -17.63 -7.26
CA TYR A 63 6.73 -16.24 -6.85
C TYR A 63 5.43 -15.60 -7.36
N LEU A 64 4.90 -14.69 -6.55
CA LEU A 64 3.77 -13.82 -6.83
C LEU A 64 4.22 -12.35 -6.82
N GLN A 65 3.42 -11.52 -7.47
CA GLN A 65 3.47 -10.06 -7.39
C GLN A 65 2.07 -9.47 -7.29
N PRO A 66 1.91 -8.25 -6.76
CA PRO A 66 0.66 -7.50 -6.92
C PRO A 66 0.30 -7.38 -8.41
N ASN A 67 -0.98 -7.48 -8.73
CA ASN A 67 -1.41 -7.44 -10.12
C ASN A 67 -1.33 -6.01 -10.68
N PRO A 68 -0.51 -5.74 -11.72
CA PRO A 68 -0.38 -4.40 -12.30
C PRO A 68 -1.68 -3.89 -12.94
N HIS A 69 -2.64 -4.78 -13.21
CA HIS A 69 -3.93 -4.45 -13.79
C HIS A 69 -5.08 -4.47 -12.77
N LEU A 70 -4.78 -4.51 -11.46
CA LEU A 70 -5.79 -4.65 -10.39
C LEU A 70 -6.89 -3.59 -10.46
N ILE A 71 -6.55 -2.34 -10.80
CA ILE A 71 -7.49 -1.23 -10.88
C ILE A 71 -8.67 -1.52 -11.81
N ASN A 72 -8.47 -2.30 -12.87
CA ASN A 72 -9.50 -2.64 -13.85
C ASN A 72 -10.62 -3.49 -13.26
N ARG A 73 -10.44 -4.07 -12.07
CA ARG A 73 -11.49 -4.78 -11.34
C ARG A 73 -12.73 -3.91 -11.09
N TYR A 74 -12.53 -2.59 -10.96
CA TYR A 74 -13.57 -1.62 -10.62
C TYR A 74 -14.23 -0.97 -11.85
N PHE A 75 -13.72 -1.23 -13.05
CA PHE A 75 -14.17 -0.59 -14.28
C PHE A 75 -14.72 -1.64 -15.26
N ASN A 76 -15.83 -1.32 -15.92
CA ASN A 76 -16.41 -2.17 -16.96
C ASN A 76 -15.56 -2.18 -18.24
N ALA A 77 -14.80 -1.10 -18.50
CA ALA A 77 -13.86 -0.96 -19.60
C ALA A 77 -12.49 -0.49 -19.07
N PRO A 78 -11.37 -1.20 -19.38
CA PRO A 78 -10.04 -0.83 -18.90
C PRO A 78 -9.58 0.58 -19.28
N GLY A 79 -10.02 1.12 -20.42
CA GLY A 79 -9.67 2.47 -20.86
C GLY A 79 -10.25 3.60 -19.99
N LEU A 80 -11.21 3.30 -19.10
CA LEU A 80 -11.75 4.25 -18.12
C LEU A 80 -10.95 4.26 -16.82
N ALA A 81 -10.16 3.22 -16.58
CA ALA A 81 -9.41 3.10 -15.34
C ALA A 81 -8.26 4.11 -15.35
N PRO A 82 -7.99 4.78 -14.21
CA PRO A 82 -6.81 5.60 -14.08
C PRO A 82 -5.54 4.74 -14.18
N ALA A 83 -4.46 5.32 -14.68
CA ALA A 83 -3.16 4.68 -14.82
C ALA A 83 -2.45 4.54 -13.45
N VAL A 84 -3.05 3.76 -12.54
CA VAL A 84 -2.53 3.44 -11.22
C VAL A 84 -2.47 1.94 -11.03
N SER A 85 -1.47 1.48 -10.30
CA SER A 85 -1.27 0.07 -9.94
C SER A 85 -0.58 -0.02 -8.59
N PRO A 86 -0.69 -1.15 -7.87
CA PRO A 86 0.20 -1.41 -6.75
C PRO A 86 1.63 -1.59 -7.29
N ASP A 87 2.62 -1.14 -6.55
CA ASP A 87 4.01 -1.27 -6.99
C ASP A 87 4.47 -2.74 -7.03
N THR A 88 5.39 -3.03 -7.96
CA THR A 88 5.95 -4.38 -8.12
C THR A 88 6.72 -4.82 -6.89
N GLN A 89 6.29 -5.94 -6.29
CA GLN A 89 7.00 -6.63 -5.22
C GLN A 89 6.91 -8.14 -5.42
N TYR A 90 8.07 -8.81 -5.47
CA TYR A 90 8.13 -10.26 -5.60
C TYR A 90 8.20 -10.91 -4.23
N PHE A 91 7.33 -11.90 -4.00
CA PHE A 91 7.32 -12.70 -2.78
C PHE A 91 6.88 -14.13 -3.08
N ARG A 92 7.24 -15.09 -2.22
CA ARG A 92 6.91 -16.51 -2.46
C ARG A 92 5.42 -16.75 -2.26
N ALA A 93 4.79 -17.53 -3.13
CA ALA A 93 3.39 -17.96 -2.97
C ALA A 93 3.20 -18.69 -1.63
N ASN A 94 4.11 -19.63 -1.34
CA ASN A 94 4.16 -20.36 -0.08
C ASN A 94 5.26 -19.80 0.82
N LYS A 95 4.90 -19.54 2.08
CA LYS A 95 5.85 -19.08 3.10
C LYS A 95 6.96 -20.12 3.31
N ALA A 96 8.18 -19.64 3.52
CA ALA A 96 9.25 -20.50 4.02
C ALA A 96 8.98 -20.91 5.48
N SER A 97 9.58 -22.02 5.92
CA SER A 97 9.48 -22.45 7.33
C SER A 97 9.99 -21.35 8.26
N GLY A 98 9.25 -21.07 9.34
CA GLY A 98 9.57 -20.01 10.30
C GLY A 98 9.40 -18.57 9.78
N GLN A 99 9.04 -18.36 8.51
CA GLN A 99 8.83 -17.02 7.96
C GLN A 99 7.61 -16.33 8.59
N LYS A 100 7.75 -15.05 8.92
CA LYS A 100 6.65 -14.16 9.30
C LYS A 100 6.30 -13.25 8.12
N ARG A 101 5.02 -13.20 7.77
CA ARG A 101 4.47 -12.45 6.64
C ARG A 101 3.52 -11.38 7.15
N LEU A 102 3.90 -10.13 6.97
CA LEU A 102 3.08 -8.97 7.24
C LEU A 102 2.51 -8.48 5.91
N ILE A 103 1.22 -8.17 5.88
CA ILE A 103 0.60 -7.54 4.71
C ILE A 103 0.20 -6.11 5.09
N PHE A 104 0.60 -5.15 4.27
CA PHE A 104 0.26 -3.74 4.42
C PHE A 104 -0.74 -3.35 3.34
N ILE A 105 -1.88 -2.78 3.72
CA ILE A 105 -2.92 -2.30 2.80
C ILE A 105 -3.31 -0.84 3.07
N GLY A 106 -3.72 -0.15 2.02
CA GLY A 106 -4.23 1.21 2.11
C GLY A 106 -4.25 1.97 0.79
N GLY A 107 -4.43 3.28 0.88
CA GLY A 107 -4.48 4.20 -0.26
C GLY A 107 -3.10 4.60 -0.80
N SER A 108 -3.04 5.72 -1.53
CA SER A 108 -1.81 6.24 -2.15
C SER A 108 -0.70 6.55 -1.12
N SER A 109 -1.05 7.04 0.07
CA SER A 109 -0.06 7.24 1.14
C SER A 109 0.54 5.91 1.62
N ALA A 110 -0.28 4.87 1.82
CA ALA A 110 0.24 3.54 2.18
C ALA A 110 1.06 2.91 1.04
N ALA A 111 0.75 3.25 -0.21
CA ALA A 111 1.54 2.85 -1.38
C ALA A 111 2.89 3.60 -1.48
N GLY A 112 3.09 4.68 -0.71
CA GLY A 112 4.34 5.44 -0.66
C GLY A 112 4.45 6.55 -1.69
N PHE A 113 3.34 7.03 -2.28
CA PHE A 113 3.40 8.17 -3.20
C PHE A 113 4.07 9.38 -2.52
N PRO A 114 5.00 10.11 -3.18
CA PRO A 114 5.46 9.96 -4.58
C PRO A 114 6.67 9.04 -4.77
N TYR A 115 7.25 8.53 -3.68
CA TYR A 115 8.48 7.72 -3.66
C TYR A 115 8.27 6.27 -4.12
N GLY A 116 7.03 5.77 -4.13
CA GLY A 116 6.68 4.39 -4.46
C GLY A 116 7.12 3.41 -3.38
N ARG A 117 7.33 2.14 -3.78
CA ARG A 117 7.55 0.97 -2.91
C ARG A 117 8.54 1.26 -1.80
N TRP A 118 9.66 1.89 -2.14
CA TRP A 118 10.74 2.10 -1.19
C TRP A 118 10.47 3.21 -0.18
N GLY A 119 9.70 4.25 -0.53
CA GLY A 119 9.29 5.27 0.44
C GLY A 119 8.01 4.92 1.21
N ALA A 120 7.33 3.84 0.85
CA ALA A 120 6.13 3.39 1.56
C ALA A 120 6.43 3.03 3.03
N PRO A 121 5.46 3.23 3.95
CA PRO A 121 5.59 2.77 5.34
C PRO A 121 5.98 1.30 5.47
N ALA A 122 5.49 0.45 4.57
CA ALA A 122 5.84 -0.97 4.51
C ALA A 122 7.33 -1.22 4.29
N ALA A 123 7.98 -0.49 3.38
CA ALA A 123 9.42 -0.64 3.12
C ALA A 123 10.27 -0.04 4.24
N MET A 124 9.85 1.08 4.81
CA MET A 124 10.52 1.65 5.97
C MET A 124 10.43 0.69 7.17
N LEU A 125 9.26 0.10 7.41
CA LEU A 125 9.08 -0.92 8.45
C LEU A 125 9.93 -2.17 8.15
N GLN A 126 9.95 -2.66 6.91
CA GLN A 126 10.81 -3.79 6.51
C GLN A 126 12.29 -3.51 6.78
N GLN A 127 12.76 -2.29 6.50
CA GLN A 127 14.13 -1.88 6.76
C GLN A 127 14.44 -1.86 8.25
N ARG A 128 13.51 -1.33 9.07
CA ARG A 128 13.63 -1.35 10.54
C ARG A 128 13.67 -2.76 11.08
N LEU A 129 12.77 -3.63 10.65
CA LEU A 129 12.73 -5.03 11.08
C LEU A 129 14.00 -5.78 10.67
N LYS A 130 14.49 -5.57 9.46
CA LYS A 130 15.76 -6.15 8.98
C LYS A 130 16.95 -5.73 9.84
N ARG A 131 17.03 -4.45 10.20
CA ARG A 131 18.11 -3.90 11.05
C ARG A 131 18.06 -4.44 12.47
N LEU A 132 16.87 -4.45 13.06
CA LEU A 132 16.66 -4.83 14.47
C LEU A 132 16.67 -6.35 14.66
N TYR A 133 16.27 -7.11 13.65
CA TYR A 133 16.10 -8.56 13.69
C TYR A 133 16.68 -9.25 12.46
N PRO A 134 17.98 -9.09 12.15
CA PRO A 134 18.56 -9.63 10.92
C PRO A 134 18.50 -11.17 10.86
N GLU A 135 18.41 -11.86 12.00
CA GLU A 135 18.29 -13.33 12.03
C GLU A 135 16.85 -13.82 11.84
N GLN A 136 15.84 -12.93 11.89
CA GLN A 136 14.44 -13.28 11.72
C GLN A 136 14.02 -13.15 10.25
N ASN A 137 13.30 -14.14 9.73
CA ASN A 137 12.77 -14.11 8.38
C ASN A 137 11.40 -13.42 8.37
N ILE A 138 11.41 -12.07 8.39
CA ILE A 138 10.20 -11.26 8.39
C ILE A 138 10.10 -10.53 7.04
N GLU A 139 8.97 -10.75 6.34
CA GLU A 139 8.63 -10.04 5.11
C GLU A 139 7.43 -9.11 5.31
N VAL A 140 7.49 -7.90 4.77
CA VAL A 140 6.38 -6.95 4.70
C VAL A 140 6.00 -6.76 3.24
N ILE A 141 4.81 -7.24 2.88
CA ILE A 141 4.26 -7.17 1.52
C ILE A 141 3.32 -5.98 1.45
N ASN A 142 3.60 -5.01 0.57
CA ASN A 142 2.72 -3.88 0.34
C ASN A 142 1.72 -4.19 -0.78
N LEU A 143 0.43 -4.19 -0.46
CA LEU A 143 -0.68 -4.34 -1.40
C LEU A 143 -1.53 -3.06 -1.48
N ALA A 144 -1.00 -1.93 -0.99
CA ALA A 144 -1.63 -0.63 -1.12
C ALA A 144 -1.59 -0.11 -2.58
N MET A 145 -2.59 0.70 -2.94
CA MET A 145 -2.69 1.29 -4.27
C MET A 145 -3.35 2.68 -4.19
N ALA A 146 -2.98 3.58 -5.11
CA ALA A 146 -3.64 4.87 -5.23
C ALA A 146 -5.13 4.73 -5.63
N ALA A 147 -5.90 5.79 -5.39
CA ALA A 147 -7.33 5.91 -5.76
C ALA A 147 -8.32 4.97 -5.05
N ILE A 148 -7.86 3.99 -4.26
CA ILE A 148 -8.76 3.06 -3.58
C ILE A 148 -9.29 3.57 -2.23
N ASN A 149 -10.42 3.03 -1.80
CA ASN A 149 -11.09 3.30 -0.53
C ASN A 149 -11.53 1.99 0.17
N SER A 150 -12.39 2.09 1.19
CA SER A 150 -12.85 0.95 1.98
C SER A 150 -13.50 -0.20 1.18
N TYR A 151 -14.09 0.07 0.00
CA TYR A 151 -14.63 -0.99 -0.88
C TYR A 151 -13.55 -1.94 -1.35
N SER A 152 -12.40 -1.39 -1.76
CA SER A 152 -11.29 -2.19 -2.25
C SER A 152 -10.66 -3.00 -1.13
N LEU A 153 -10.52 -2.42 0.06
CA LEU A 153 -9.98 -3.14 1.22
C LEU A 153 -10.86 -4.36 1.59
N LEU A 154 -12.18 -4.18 1.56
CA LEU A 154 -13.12 -5.28 1.74
C LEU A 154 -13.03 -6.32 0.62
N ASP A 155 -12.94 -5.89 -0.64
CA ASP A 155 -12.86 -6.81 -1.79
C ASP A 155 -11.58 -7.65 -1.78
N PHE A 156 -10.46 -7.10 -1.31
CA PHE A 156 -9.17 -7.80 -1.20
C PHE A 156 -9.15 -8.88 -0.10
N SER A 157 -10.03 -8.79 0.89
CA SER A 157 -9.97 -9.58 2.13
C SER A 157 -9.77 -11.09 1.93
N GLN A 158 -10.55 -11.71 1.04
CA GLN A 158 -10.47 -13.16 0.82
C GLN A 158 -9.14 -13.57 0.18
N GLU A 159 -8.62 -12.75 -0.74
CA GLU A 159 -7.34 -13.01 -1.41
C GLU A 159 -6.18 -12.79 -0.44
N ILE A 160 -6.26 -11.80 0.45
CA ILE A 160 -5.29 -11.58 1.53
C ILE A 160 -5.28 -12.75 2.52
N ILE A 161 -6.46 -13.25 2.93
CA ILE A 161 -6.57 -14.44 3.79
C ILE A 161 -5.84 -15.63 3.13
N ALA A 162 -5.99 -15.81 1.81
CA ALA A 162 -5.33 -16.89 1.08
C ALA A 162 -3.79 -16.77 1.07
N LEU A 163 -3.23 -15.57 1.26
CA LEU A 163 -1.79 -15.35 1.40
C LEU A 163 -1.23 -15.74 2.78
N LYS A 164 -2.10 -16.09 3.73
CA LYS A 164 -1.77 -16.54 5.10
C LYS A 164 -0.82 -15.58 5.87
N PRO A 165 -1.17 -14.28 5.99
CA PRO A 165 -0.37 -13.35 6.79
C PRO A 165 -0.39 -13.73 8.27
N ASP A 166 0.71 -13.46 8.97
CA ASP A 166 0.77 -13.49 10.43
C ASP A 166 0.22 -12.20 11.04
N LEU A 167 0.19 -11.10 10.28
CA LEU A 167 -0.30 -9.80 10.72
C LEU A 167 -0.72 -8.93 9.53
N LEU A 168 -1.87 -8.26 9.65
CA LEU A 168 -2.34 -7.26 8.68
C LEU A 168 -2.17 -5.85 9.24
N LEU A 169 -1.64 -4.94 8.42
CA LEU A 169 -1.39 -3.53 8.74
C LEU A 169 -2.26 -2.65 7.84
N VAL A 170 -3.04 -1.74 8.40
CA VAL A 170 -3.98 -0.90 7.65
C VAL A 170 -3.72 0.59 7.90
N TYR A 171 -3.47 1.34 6.83
CA TYR A 171 -3.41 2.82 6.84
C TYR A 171 -4.24 3.37 5.68
N ALA A 172 -5.51 3.71 5.94
CA ALA A 172 -6.45 4.13 4.91
C ALA A 172 -7.57 5.03 5.44
N GLY A 173 -8.10 5.90 4.57
CA GLY A 173 -9.25 6.75 4.91
C GLY A 173 -9.42 7.99 4.01
N HIS A 174 -8.31 8.54 3.48
CA HIS A 174 -8.35 9.78 2.70
C HIS A 174 -9.26 9.75 1.47
N ASN A 175 -9.31 8.62 0.77
CA ASN A 175 -10.04 8.49 -0.48
C ASN A 175 -11.49 8.05 -0.30
N GLU A 176 -12.04 8.06 0.91
CA GLU A 176 -13.37 7.48 1.13
C GLU A 176 -14.46 8.17 0.33
N PHE A 177 -14.38 9.50 0.22
CA PHE A 177 -15.36 10.31 -0.49
C PHE A 177 -15.12 10.33 -2.00
N LEU A 178 -13.88 10.56 -2.42
CA LEU A 178 -13.55 10.85 -3.82
C LEU A 178 -12.85 9.69 -4.55
N GLY A 179 -12.29 8.71 -3.83
CA GLY A 179 -11.69 7.51 -4.43
C GLY A 179 -12.68 6.71 -5.28
N VAL A 180 -12.18 5.73 -6.02
CA VAL A 180 -13.00 4.88 -6.90
C VAL A 180 -14.15 4.27 -6.10
N MET A 181 -15.40 4.44 -6.58
CA MET A 181 -16.65 4.07 -5.89
C MET A 181 -17.02 4.89 -4.65
N GLY A 182 -16.24 5.91 -4.30
CA GLY A 182 -16.54 6.86 -3.22
C GLY A 182 -17.83 7.63 -3.51
N VAL A 183 -18.53 8.07 -2.46
CA VAL A 183 -19.83 8.74 -2.58
C VAL A 183 -19.83 9.97 -3.48
N GLY A 184 -18.73 10.73 -3.51
CA GLY A 184 -18.55 11.90 -4.38
C GLY A 184 -17.68 11.64 -5.59
N SER A 185 -17.40 10.38 -5.91
CA SER A 185 -16.54 10.03 -7.04
C SER A 185 -17.29 10.12 -8.36
N ALA A 186 -16.64 10.69 -9.37
CA ALA A 186 -17.07 10.56 -10.77
C ALA A 186 -17.17 9.08 -11.22
N PHE A 187 -16.45 8.18 -10.54
CA PHE A 187 -16.45 6.74 -10.82
C PHE A 187 -17.42 6.01 -9.89
N ALA A 188 -18.68 5.95 -10.29
CA ALA A 188 -19.75 5.20 -9.64
C ALA A 188 -20.24 5.75 -8.28
N GLY A 189 -20.12 7.06 -8.02
CA GLY A 189 -20.57 7.68 -6.76
C GLY A 189 -22.08 7.63 -6.50
N GLN A 190 -22.91 7.66 -7.55
CA GLN A 190 -24.38 7.78 -7.47
C GLN A 190 -25.12 6.53 -6.97
N TYR A 191 -24.45 5.38 -6.87
CA TYR A 191 -25.08 4.13 -6.43
C TYR A 191 -25.10 3.98 -4.91
N SER A 192 -26.14 3.31 -4.40
CA SER A 192 -26.22 2.94 -2.98
C SER A 192 -25.08 1.98 -2.57
N HIS A 193 -24.80 1.89 -1.26
CA HIS A 193 -23.75 1.02 -0.74
C HIS A 193 -23.95 -0.45 -1.11
N SER A 194 -25.17 -0.97 -0.95
CA SER A 194 -25.51 -2.36 -1.32
C SER A 194 -25.43 -2.61 -2.83
N SER A 195 -25.81 -1.65 -3.66
CA SER A 195 -25.69 -1.76 -5.11
C SER A 195 -24.23 -1.84 -5.57
N LYS A 196 -23.34 -1.08 -4.92
CA LYS A 196 -21.88 -1.12 -5.17
C LYS A 196 -21.29 -2.49 -4.80
N LEU A 197 -21.66 -3.06 -3.66
CA LEU A 197 -21.21 -4.40 -3.26
C LEU A 197 -21.78 -5.50 -4.19
N CYS A 198 -23.05 -5.38 -4.57
CA CYS A 198 -23.67 -6.28 -5.54
C CYS A 198 -22.94 -6.23 -6.89
N TYR A 199 -22.64 -5.02 -7.39
CA TYR A 199 -21.85 -4.82 -8.59
C TYR A 199 -20.48 -5.54 -8.51
N LEU A 200 -19.72 -5.34 -7.42
CA LEU A 200 -18.43 -6.02 -7.22
C LEU A 200 -18.56 -7.54 -7.16
N THR A 201 -19.65 -8.04 -6.60
CA THR A 201 -19.94 -9.48 -6.53
C THR A 201 -20.24 -10.03 -7.92
N LEU A 202 -21.13 -9.38 -8.68
CA LEU A 202 -21.51 -9.78 -10.03
C LEU A 202 -20.33 -9.70 -11.00
N ARG A 203 -19.44 -8.72 -10.84
CA ARG A 203 -18.18 -8.58 -11.61
C ARG A 203 -17.27 -9.82 -11.58
N LYS A 204 -17.43 -10.72 -10.61
CA LYS A 204 -16.69 -11.98 -10.50
C LYS A 204 -17.22 -13.09 -11.43
N LEU A 205 -18.37 -12.87 -12.07
CA LEU A 205 -19.00 -13.79 -13.03
C LEU A 205 -18.62 -13.41 -14.47
N ALA A 206 -18.18 -14.38 -15.27
CA ALA A 206 -17.85 -14.17 -16.67
C ALA A 206 -19.06 -13.70 -17.49
N LEU A 207 -20.25 -14.28 -17.25
CA LEU A 207 -21.51 -13.87 -17.87
C LEU A 207 -21.76 -12.36 -17.69
N PHE A 208 -21.59 -11.86 -16.46
CA PHE A 208 -21.82 -10.45 -16.18
C PHE A 208 -20.81 -9.54 -16.89
N GLN A 209 -19.52 -9.91 -16.93
CA GLN A 209 -18.52 -9.12 -17.67
C GLN A 209 -18.83 -9.07 -19.17
N VAL A 210 -19.29 -10.17 -19.75
CA VAL A 210 -19.68 -10.26 -21.16
C VAL A 210 -20.88 -9.37 -21.44
N LEU A 211 -21.93 -9.44 -20.61
CA LEU A 211 -23.11 -8.58 -20.73
C LEU A 211 -22.73 -7.10 -20.65
N GLN A 212 -21.81 -6.74 -19.75
CA GLN A 212 -21.32 -5.36 -19.66
C GLN A 212 -20.56 -4.90 -20.90
N ARG A 213 -19.74 -5.78 -21.50
CA ARG A 213 -19.03 -5.46 -22.75
C ARG A 213 -19.98 -5.29 -23.93
N ILE A 214 -21.01 -6.12 -24.02
CA ILE A 214 -22.07 -5.99 -25.03
C ILE A 214 -22.83 -4.68 -24.81
N ALA A 215 -23.25 -4.38 -23.57
CA ALA A 215 -23.92 -3.13 -23.24
C ALA A 215 -23.07 -1.89 -23.55
N ALA A 216 -21.75 -1.96 -23.34
CA ALA A 216 -20.81 -0.88 -23.67
C ALA A 216 -20.66 -0.64 -25.18
N GLN A 217 -21.05 -1.58 -26.05
CA GLN A 217 -21.11 -1.33 -27.50
C GLN A 217 -22.24 -0.35 -27.87
N PHE A 218 -23.27 -0.26 -27.01
CA PHE A 218 -24.42 0.63 -27.21
C PHE A 218 -24.30 1.93 -26.42
N ASN A 219 -23.38 2.00 -25.45
CA ASN A 219 -23.14 3.18 -24.63
C ASN A 219 -21.62 3.42 -24.52
N THR A 220 -21.12 4.47 -25.19
CA THR A 220 -19.71 4.91 -25.09
C THR A 220 -19.56 5.95 -23.97
N PRO A 221 -19.03 5.58 -22.80
CA PRO A 221 -18.74 6.55 -21.75
C PRO A 221 -17.62 7.49 -22.18
N ALA A 222 -17.67 8.73 -21.72
CA ALA A 222 -16.59 9.69 -21.91
C ALA A 222 -15.31 9.19 -21.23
N LEU A 223 -14.20 9.19 -21.97
CA LEU A 223 -12.90 8.80 -21.43
C LEU A 223 -12.36 9.89 -20.48
N PRO A 224 -11.61 9.51 -19.43
CA PRO A 224 -10.86 10.47 -18.63
C PRO A 224 -9.92 11.30 -19.51
N GLU A 225 -9.70 12.57 -19.13
CA GLU A 225 -8.75 13.41 -19.85
C GLU A 225 -7.30 12.97 -19.54
N GLN A 226 -6.55 12.63 -20.58
CA GLN A 226 -5.19 12.06 -20.45
C GLN A 226 -4.15 13.06 -19.92
N ASN A 227 -4.36 14.36 -20.15
CA ASN A 227 -3.42 15.42 -19.75
C ASN A 227 -3.74 16.04 -18.38
N ARG A 228 -4.64 15.42 -17.61
CA ARG A 228 -5.09 15.89 -16.30
C ARG A 228 -4.59 14.97 -15.21
N THR A 229 -4.36 15.53 -14.03
CA THR A 229 -4.06 14.70 -12.85
C THR A 229 -5.25 13.80 -12.51
N LEU A 230 -4.98 12.74 -11.75
CA LEU A 230 -6.04 11.86 -11.25
C LEU A 230 -7.06 12.63 -10.39
N MET A 231 -6.58 13.54 -9.54
CA MET A 231 -7.43 14.38 -8.69
C MET A 231 -8.37 15.24 -9.55
N ALA A 232 -7.85 15.85 -10.61
CA ALA A 232 -8.65 16.63 -11.55
C ALA A 232 -9.74 15.81 -12.26
N ASN A 233 -9.46 14.55 -12.61
CA ASN A 233 -10.44 13.66 -13.24
C ASN A 233 -11.53 13.18 -12.25
N ILE A 234 -11.20 13.06 -10.97
CA ILE A 234 -12.11 12.57 -9.92
C ILE A 234 -13.05 13.67 -9.40
N ALA A 235 -12.53 14.87 -9.19
CA ALA A 235 -13.21 15.92 -8.42
C ALA A 235 -14.17 16.80 -9.24
N ARG A 236 -14.66 16.33 -10.39
CA ARG A 236 -15.58 17.09 -11.26
C ARG A 236 -16.91 17.41 -10.56
N GLN A 237 -16.93 18.55 -9.84
CA GLN A 237 -18.10 19.28 -9.33
C GLN A 237 -18.82 18.70 -8.09
N THR A 238 -18.15 17.92 -7.23
CA THR A 238 -18.80 17.44 -5.99
C THR A 238 -18.25 18.15 -4.74
N GLU A 239 -18.96 19.18 -4.32
CA GLU A 239 -18.81 19.79 -3.00
C GLU A 239 -19.58 18.96 -1.95
N ILE A 240 -18.94 18.65 -0.82
CA ILE A 240 -19.48 17.80 0.24
C ILE A 240 -19.41 18.56 1.57
N SER A 241 -20.47 19.30 1.88
CA SER A 241 -20.63 19.98 3.17
C SER A 241 -20.64 18.99 4.33
N LEU A 242 -20.10 19.44 5.47
CA LEU A 242 -20.14 18.69 6.73
C LEU A 242 -21.59 18.31 7.07
N ASP A 243 -21.78 17.11 7.63
CA ASP A 243 -23.09 16.55 8.04
C ASP A 243 -24.17 16.46 6.95
N SER A 244 -23.84 16.74 5.68
CA SER A 244 -24.73 16.48 4.55
C SER A 244 -25.07 14.99 4.41
N ALA A 245 -26.15 14.67 3.71
CA ALA A 245 -26.51 13.27 3.43
C ALA A 245 -25.37 12.51 2.74
N LEU A 246 -24.64 13.18 1.84
CA LEU A 246 -23.50 12.60 1.13
C LEU A 246 -22.30 12.39 2.06
N PHE A 247 -22.04 13.35 2.96
CA PHE A 247 -21.03 13.20 4.00
C PHE A 247 -21.29 11.96 4.88
N ASN A 248 -22.51 11.89 5.43
CA ASN A 248 -22.93 10.80 6.30
C ASN A 248 -22.92 9.45 5.58
N ALA A 249 -23.31 9.40 4.30
CA ALA A 249 -23.22 8.19 3.49
C ALA A 249 -21.75 7.72 3.34
N GLY A 250 -20.79 8.63 3.17
CA GLY A 250 -19.37 8.30 3.12
C GLY A 250 -18.83 7.75 4.45
N ILE A 251 -19.26 8.30 5.59
CA ILE A 251 -18.86 7.76 6.90
C ILE A 251 -19.51 6.39 7.17
N GLN A 252 -20.79 6.22 6.81
CA GLN A 252 -21.49 4.95 6.96
C GLN A 252 -20.88 3.85 6.08
N GLN A 253 -20.54 4.16 4.83
CA GLN A 253 -19.94 3.19 3.92
C GLN A 253 -18.56 2.73 4.44
N PHE A 254 -17.73 3.65 4.97
CA PHE A 254 -16.43 3.32 5.56
C PHE A 254 -16.61 2.35 6.72
N ASN A 255 -17.49 2.70 7.66
CA ASN A 255 -17.77 1.90 8.84
C ASN A 255 -18.30 0.51 8.48
N ALA A 256 -19.24 0.41 7.54
CA ALA A 256 -19.79 -0.86 7.09
C ALA A 256 -18.72 -1.75 6.43
N ASN A 257 -17.98 -1.20 5.46
CA ASN A 257 -16.95 -1.94 4.74
C ASN A 257 -15.81 -2.39 5.65
N MET A 258 -15.34 -1.50 6.54
CA MET A 258 -14.28 -1.83 7.49
C MET A 258 -14.75 -2.87 8.51
N ARG A 259 -15.98 -2.77 9.03
CA ARG A 259 -16.55 -3.78 9.92
C ARG A 259 -16.60 -5.16 9.27
N ASP A 260 -17.11 -5.26 8.05
CA ASP A 260 -17.19 -6.52 7.30
C ASP A 260 -15.80 -7.09 7.01
N MET A 261 -14.84 -6.22 6.67
CA MET A 261 -13.45 -6.61 6.46
C MET A 261 -12.83 -7.19 7.74
N LEU A 262 -12.99 -6.51 8.88
CA LEU A 262 -12.46 -6.94 10.17
C LEU A 262 -13.10 -8.24 10.66
N GLN A 263 -14.41 -8.43 10.44
CA GLN A 263 -15.09 -9.70 10.73
C GLN A 263 -14.48 -10.87 9.97
N ARG A 264 -14.13 -10.68 8.69
CA ARG A 264 -13.48 -11.73 7.88
C ARG A 264 -12.10 -12.10 8.43
N TYR A 265 -11.28 -11.12 8.79
CA TYR A 265 -9.97 -11.39 9.35
C TYR A 265 -10.03 -12.01 10.74
N GLN A 266 -10.96 -11.57 11.59
CA GLN A 266 -11.20 -12.17 12.90
C GLN A 266 -11.65 -13.63 12.77
N ALA A 267 -12.57 -13.93 11.85
CA ALA A 267 -13.02 -15.29 11.57
C ALA A 267 -11.90 -16.18 11.01
N ALA A 268 -10.95 -15.60 10.27
CA ALA A 268 -9.76 -16.29 9.78
C ALA A 268 -8.62 -16.39 10.82
N GLY A 269 -8.78 -15.80 12.01
CA GLY A 269 -7.76 -15.78 13.05
C GLY A 269 -6.52 -14.93 12.71
N ILE A 270 -6.66 -13.94 11.82
CA ILE A 270 -5.56 -13.06 11.38
C ILE A 270 -5.58 -11.79 12.23
N PRO A 271 -4.52 -11.49 13.01
CA PRO A 271 -4.41 -10.24 13.75
C PRO A 271 -4.34 -9.03 12.82
N VAL A 272 -4.95 -7.92 13.24
CA VAL A 272 -5.01 -6.66 12.47
C VAL A 272 -4.55 -5.50 13.33
N LEU A 273 -3.69 -4.64 12.79
CA LEU A 273 -3.36 -3.32 13.33
C LEU A 273 -4.02 -2.24 12.47
N LEU A 274 -4.88 -1.43 13.10
CA LEU A 274 -5.53 -0.29 12.46
C LEU A 274 -4.78 0.99 12.78
N SER A 275 -4.51 1.82 11.78
CA SER A 275 -3.87 3.11 11.97
C SER A 275 -4.76 4.28 11.62
N THR A 276 -4.75 5.30 12.48
CA THR A 276 -5.25 6.64 12.17
C THR A 276 -4.47 7.24 11.00
N VAL A 277 -5.13 8.03 10.17
CA VAL A 277 -4.48 8.74 9.07
C VAL A 277 -4.19 10.19 9.43
N ALA A 278 -3.09 10.74 8.90
CA ALA A 278 -2.72 12.14 9.07
C ALA A 278 -2.78 12.89 7.74
N SER A 279 -3.08 14.18 7.80
CA SER A 279 -3.04 15.10 6.65
C SER A 279 -2.35 16.40 7.05
N ASN A 280 -1.99 17.22 6.08
CA ASN A 280 -1.50 18.56 6.36
C ASN A 280 -2.63 19.42 6.94
N GLU A 281 -2.36 20.01 8.10
CA GLU A 281 -3.25 20.92 8.82
C GLU A 281 -2.84 22.37 8.57
N ALA A 282 -1.54 22.66 8.72
CA ALA A 282 -1.05 24.03 8.87
C ALA A 282 -0.75 24.76 7.56
N ASP A 283 -0.25 24.01 6.56
CA ASP A 283 0.32 24.56 5.33
C ASP A 283 -0.49 24.14 4.08
N GLN A 284 -1.69 23.58 4.30
CA GLN A 284 -2.67 23.28 3.26
C GLN A 284 -3.96 24.08 3.52
N PRO A 285 -4.19 25.19 2.79
CA PRO A 285 -5.47 25.89 2.85
C PRO A 285 -6.61 24.98 2.34
N PRO A 286 -7.86 25.25 2.74
CA PRO A 286 -9.00 24.53 2.18
C PRO A 286 -9.06 24.73 0.67
N PHE A 287 -9.36 23.68 -0.07
CA PHE A 287 -9.46 23.75 -1.53
C PHE A 287 -10.73 24.48 -1.97
N VAL A 288 -11.84 24.23 -1.28
CA VAL A 288 -13.12 24.87 -1.56
C VAL A 288 -13.77 25.33 -0.26
N SER A 289 -14.24 26.57 -0.23
CA SER A 289 -14.86 27.22 0.93
C SER A 289 -16.10 27.99 0.49
N THR A 290 -17.13 28.00 1.32
CA THR A 290 -18.42 28.70 1.08
C THR A 290 -18.24 30.21 0.90
N ALA A 291 -17.23 30.79 1.53
CA ALA A 291 -16.80 32.17 1.31
C ALA A 291 -15.27 32.26 1.16
N PRO A 292 -14.76 33.23 0.39
CA PRO A 292 -13.32 33.44 0.22
C PRO A 292 -12.68 34.01 1.50
N ALA A 293 -11.36 33.91 1.58
CA ALA A 293 -10.57 34.54 2.62
C ALA A 293 -10.79 36.07 2.66
N ILE A 294 -10.81 36.65 3.86
CA ILE A 294 -10.96 38.10 4.04
C ILE A 294 -9.58 38.76 3.96
N ASN A 295 -9.41 39.73 3.05
CA ASN A 295 -8.14 40.44 2.87
C ASN A 295 -7.73 41.21 4.15
N ASN A 296 -6.50 41.00 4.60
CA ASN A 296 -5.89 41.68 5.77
C ASN A 296 -6.74 41.60 7.06
N ALA A 297 -7.49 40.52 7.25
CA ALA A 297 -8.33 40.37 8.43
C ALA A 297 -7.50 40.19 9.70
N ASN A 298 -7.89 40.89 10.77
CA ASN A 298 -7.35 40.64 12.10
C ASN A 298 -8.17 39.57 12.85
N GLN A 299 -7.64 39.13 14.00
CA GLN A 299 -8.25 38.08 14.80
C GLN A 299 -9.70 38.39 15.19
N GLN A 300 -10.00 39.63 15.62
CA GLN A 300 -11.34 40.04 16.05
C GLN A 300 -12.34 40.02 14.89
N GLN A 301 -11.94 40.47 13.70
CA GLN A 301 -12.78 40.44 12.50
C GLN A 301 -13.14 39.01 12.11
N LEU A 302 -12.16 38.09 12.11
CA LEU A 302 -12.39 36.68 11.80
C LEU A 302 -13.28 36.01 12.85
N GLN A 303 -13.08 36.28 14.14
CA GLN A 303 -13.94 35.78 15.21
C GLN A 303 -15.38 36.28 15.06
N GLN A 304 -15.59 37.56 14.74
CA GLN A 304 -16.93 38.12 14.48
C GLN A 304 -17.59 37.54 13.23
N ALA A 305 -16.81 37.28 12.18
CA ALA A 305 -17.30 36.67 10.95
C ALA A 305 -17.72 35.21 11.20
N LEU A 306 -16.88 34.43 11.87
CA LEU A 306 -17.16 33.04 12.25
C LEU A 306 -18.31 32.91 13.25
N ALA A 307 -18.53 33.90 14.13
CA ALA A 307 -19.71 33.93 14.98
C ALA A 307 -21.03 34.04 14.20
N ARG A 308 -21.00 34.59 12.97
CA ARG A 308 -22.17 34.71 12.08
C ARG A 308 -22.28 33.55 11.10
N GLN A 309 -21.15 33.06 10.59
CA GLN A 309 -21.07 31.93 9.66
C GLN A 309 -19.94 31.00 10.12
N PRO A 310 -20.23 30.05 11.01
CA PRO A 310 -19.20 29.17 11.57
C PRO A 310 -18.61 28.21 10.53
N ASP A 311 -19.33 27.93 9.44
CA ASP A 311 -18.93 26.87 8.50
C ASP A 311 -17.99 27.35 7.38
N VAL A 312 -17.35 28.52 7.53
CA VAL A 312 -16.46 29.07 6.49
C VAL A 312 -15.02 28.59 6.71
N ALA A 313 -14.61 27.60 5.92
CA ALA A 313 -13.30 26.97 5.99
C ALA A 313 -12.13 27.96 5.86
N SER A 314 -12.21 28.88 4.90
CA SER A 314 -11.15 29.85 4.63
C SER A 314 -10.88 30.78 5.83
N TRP A 315 -11.93 31.19 6.55
CA TRP A 315 -11.82 32.06 7.72
C TRP A 315 -11.25 31.31 8.93
N HIS A 316 -11.64 30.05 9.12
CA HIS A 316 -11.02 29.16 10.09
C HIS A 316 -9.51 29.03 9.84
N TYR A 317 -9.09 28.83 8.59
CA TYR A 317 -7.67 28.72 8.23
C TYR A 317 -6.89 30.01 8.51
N GLN A 318 -7.46 31.18 8.15
CA GLN A 318 -6.84 32.47 8.46
C GLN A 318 -6.68 32.68 9.97
N LEU A 319 -7.72 32.37 10.75
CA LEU A 319 -7.70 32.53 12.20
C LEU A 319 -6.69 31.58 12.87
N ALA A 320 -6.62 30.33 12.39
CA ALA A 320 -5.60 29.38 12.82
C ALA A 320 -4.18 29.89 12.59
N THR A 321 -3.94 30.53 11.43
CA THR A 321 -2.64 31.09 11.06
C THR A 321 -2.23 32.23 12.00
N LEU A 322 -3.17 33.11 12.38
CA LEU A 322 -2.92 34.17 13.38
C LEU A 322 -2.63 33.60 14.77
N TYR A 323 -3.34 32.54 15.19
CA TYR A 323 -3.06 31.87 16.46
C TYR A 323 -1.70 31.17 16.48
N ARG A 324 -1.29 30.55 15.36
CA ARG A 324 0.02 29.90 15.20
C ARG A 324 1.17 30.89 15.40
N GLN A 325 0.99 32.14 14.94
CA GLN A 325 1.96 33.22 15.08
C GLN A 325 2.04 33.79 16.51
N THR A 326 0.97 33.68 17.30
CA THR A 326 0.86 34.32 18.64
C THR A 326 1.04 33.33 19.79
N THR A 327 1.68 32.17 19.57
CA THR A 327 1.93 31.09 20.55
C THR A 327 0.69 30.37 21.10
N HIS A 328 -0.50 30.59 20.52
CA HIS A 328 -1.74 29.91 20.91
C HIS A 328 -1.93 28.60 20.14
N ALA A 329 -0.97 27.66 20.26
CA ALA A 329 -0.92 26.44 19.45
C ALA A 329 -2.20 25.58 19.50
N ALA A 330 -2.83 25.46 20.67
CA ALA A 330 -4.06 24.68 20.83
C ALA A 330 -5.25 25.29 20.05
N LEU A 331 -5.41 26.62 20.11
CA LEU A 331 -6.43 27.33 19.34
C LEU A 331 -6.13 27.27 17.83
N ALA A 332 -4.85 27.40 17.46
CA ALA A 332 -4.43 27.25 16.07
C ALA A 332 -4.82 25.86 15.54
N LEU A 333 -4.50 24.79 16.28
CA LEU A 333 -4.86 23.43 15.91
C LEU A 333 -6.36 23.25 15.74
N GLN A 334 -7.16 23.72 16.71
CA GLN A 334 -8.63 23.64 16.64
C GLN A 334 -9.16 24.30 15.37
N HIS A 335 -8.70 25.52 15.06
CA HIS A 335 -9.15 26.23 13.86
C HIS A 335 -8.62 25.61 12.55
N TYR A 336 -7.41 25.04 12.52
CA TYR A 336 -6.94 24.28 11.35
C TYR A 336 -7.79 23.02 11.10
N GLN A 337 -8.17 22.32 12.17
CA GLN A 337 -9.06 21.16 12.07
C GLN A 337 -10.44 21.56 11.56
N LEU A 338 -11.02 22.65 12.07
CA LEU A 338 -12.29 23.17 11.57
C LEU A 338 -12.18 23.62 10.09
N ALA A 339 -11.07 24.23 9.68
CA ALA A 339 -10.84 24.56 8.28
C ALA A 339 -10.86 23.32 7.38
N ARG A 340 -10.28 22.19 7.84
CA ARG A 340 -10.37 20.91 7.13
C ARG A 340 -11.79 20.33 7.15
N GLU A 341 -12.50 20.39 8.28
CA GLU A 341 -13.87 19.86 8.40
C GLU A 341 -14.88 20.62 7.55
N HIS A 342 -14.65 21.91 7.29
CA HIS A 342 -15.50 22.73 6.42
C HIS A 342 -14.99 22.83 4.97
N ASP A 343 -13.84 22.24 4.65
CA ASP A 343 -13.35 22.14 3.27
C ASP A 343 -14.35 21.31 2.45
N LEU A 344 -14.99 21.95 1.47
CA LEU A 344 -16.04 21.33 0.67
C LEU A 344 -15.49 20.28 -0.29
N LEU A 345 -14.17 20.28 -0.53
CA LEU A 345 -13.52 19.27 -1.35
C LEU A 345 -12.77 18.25 -0.48
N ARG A 346 -13.38 17.08 -0.32
CA ARG A 346 -12.95 16.02 0.62
C ARG A 346 -11.79 15.17 0.11
N PHE A 347 -10.68 15.81 -0.24
CA PHE A 347 -9.41 15.12 -0.55
C PHE A 347 -8.64 14.70 0.71
N ARG A 348 -8.86 15.38 1.84
CA ARG A 348 -8.36 14.96 3.16
C ARG A 348 -9.44 14.17 3.89
N ALA A 349 -9.01 13.22 4.73
CA ALA A 349 -9.94 12.48 5.57
C ALA A 349 -10.50 13.44 6.64
N PRO A 350 -11.83 13.49 6.85
CA PRO A 350 -12.40 14.24 7.96
C PRO A 350 -12.08 13.56 9.30
N LEU A 351 -12.21 14.29 10.41
CA LEU A 351 -12.00 13.79 11.77
C LEU A 351 -12.82 12.52 12.05
N ALA A 352 -14.04 12.45 11.51
CA ALA A 352 -14.94 11.31 11.64
C ALA A 352 -14.33 9.98 11.16
N ILE A 353 -13.37 9.99 10.23
CA ILE A 353 -12.67 8.77 9.80
C ILE A 353 -11.76 8.25 10.92
N ASN A 354 -10.94 9.10 11.54
CA ASN A 354 -10.09 8.66 12.65
C ASN A 354 -10.91 8.27 13.88
N GLN A 355 -12.04 8.96 14.12
CA GLN A 355 -13.01 8.53 15.13
C GLN A 355 -13.54 7.12 14.83
N SER A 356 -13.99 6.87 13.60
CA SER A 356 -14.47 5.54 13.16
C SER A 356 -13.40 4.46 13.35
N ILE A 357 -12.13 4.75 13.05
CA ILE A 357 -11.00 3.83 13.26
C ILE A 357 -10.83 3.49 14.75
N ARG A 358 -10.90 4.49 15.64
CA ARG A 358 -10.80 4.29 17.10
C ARG A 358 -11.98 3.48 17.65
N GLU A 359 -13.18 3.76 17.18
CA GLU A 359 -14.40 3.01 17.54
C GLU A 359 -14.32 1.55 17.08
N LEU A 360 -13.89 1.30 15.84
CA LEU A 360 -13.67 -0.05 15.31
C LEU A 360 -12.57 -0.80 16.06
N SER A 361 -11.45 -0.13 16.37
CA SER A 361 -10.39 -0.72 17.20
C SER A 361 -10.93 -1.16 18.56
N THR A 362 -11.75 -0.34 19.22
CA THR A 362 -12.38 -0.67 20.50
C THR A 362 -13.38 -1.83 20.35
N ALA A 363 -14.27 -1.75 19.36
CA ALA A 363 -15.33 -2.75 19.14
C ALA A 363 -14.77 -4.15 18.81
N PHE A 364 -13.69 -4.21 18.05
CA PHE A 364 -13.01 -5.47 17.67
C PHE A 364 -11.85 -5.84 18.61
N LYS A 365 -11.58 -5.04 19.65
CA LYS A 365 -10.46 -5.23 20.59
C LYS A 365 -9.10 -5.35 19.88
N LEU A 366 -8.89 -4.51 18.86
CA LEU A 366 -7.67 -4.47 18.06
C LEU A 366 -6.72 -3.40 18.60
N PRO A 367 -5.39 -3.61 18.58
CA PRO A 367 -4.45 -2.56 18.90
C PRO A 367 -4.54 -1.41 17.88
N LEU A 368 -4.49 -0.17 18.38
CA LEU A 368 -4.53 1.05 17.58
C LEU A 368 -3.12 1.60 17.36
N VAL A 369 -2.77 1.83 16.10
CA VAL A 369 -1.56 2.54 15.67
C VAL A 369 -1.90 4.02 15.48
N ASP A 370 -1.68 4.83 16.51
CA ASP A 370 -1.98 6.28 16.47
C ASP A 370 -0.88 7.07 15.72
N ALA A 371 -0.78 6.85 14.41
CA ALA A 371 0.19 7.52 13.55
C ALA A 371 -0.05 9.03 13.48
N GLU A 372 -1.30 9.50 13.61
CA GLU A 372 -1.60 10.94 13.66
C GLU A 372 -0.97 11.57 14.90
N ALA A 373 -1.13 10.96 16.08
CA ALA A 373 -0.49 11.45 17.30
C ALA A 373 1.04 11.43 17.21
N LEU A 374 1.64 10.39 16.63
CA LEU A 374 3.10 10.33 16.49
C LEU A 374 3.63 11.40 15.53
N LEU A 375 2.99 11.61 14.38
CA LEU A 375 3.37 12.69 13.46
C LEU A 375 3.22 14.06 14.12
N ARG A 376 2.15 14.24 14.89
CA ARG A 376 1.92 15.45 15.68
C ARG A 376 3.04 15.71 16.68
N GLN A 377 3.49 14.68 17.39
CA GLN A 377 4.61 14.78 18.35
C GLN A 377 5.90 15.29 17.70
N TYR A 378 6.15 14.92 16.44
CA TYR A 378 7.34 15.34 15.69
C TYR A 378 7.13 16.59 14.83
N SER A 379 6.00 17.27 14.97
CA SER A 379 5.68 18.49 14.24
C SER A 379 5.82 19.73 15.14
N PRO A 380 6.35 20.87 14.64
CA PRO A 380 6.41 22.10 15.40
C PRO A 380 5.05 22.50 15.97
N GLN A 381 5.04 22.94 17.24
CA GLN A 381 3.82 23.33 17.95
C GLN A 381 2.73 22.24 18.01
N GLN A 382 3.07 20.97 17.72
CA GLN A 382 2.09 19.88 17.63
C GLN A 382 1.00 20.11 16.56
N ILE A 383 1.35 20.76 15.44
CA ILE A 383 0.46 20.97 14.29
C ILE A 383 1.14 20.38 13.06
N ILE A 384 0.47 19.47 12.36
CA ILE A 384 1.08 18.73 11.25
C ILE A 384 1.14 19.64 10.01
N GLY A 385 2.35 19.88 9.50
CA GLY A 385 2.61 20.75 8.36
C GLY A 385 3.59 20.14 7.36
N ASN A 386 4.21 21.02 6.56
CA ASN A 386 5.14 20.67 5.49
C ASN A 386 6.43 19.99 5.99
N GLU A 387 6.69 20.06 7.29
CA GLU A 387 7.82 19.37 7.92
C GLU A 387 7.71 17.85 7.78
N LEU A 388 6.49 17.30 7.71
CA LEU A 388 6.23 15.86 7.58
C LEU A 388 5.33 15.50 6.40
N ILE A 389 4.59 16.44 5.81
CA ILE A 389 3.69 16.21 4.67
C ILE A 389 4.16 17.05 3.48
N LEU A 390 4.14 16.52 2.25
CA LEU A 390 4.60 17.22 1.05
C LEU A 390 3.60 18.26 0.55
N GLU A 391 2.32 17.97 0.75
CA GLU A 391 1.17 18.66 0.15
C GLU A 391 -0.07 18.37 1.02
N HIS A 392 -1.29 18.21 0.48
CA HIS A 392 -2.49 18.07 1.33
C HIS A 392 -2.49 16.84 2.26
N LEU A 393 -1.90 15.71 1.87
CA LEU A 393 -1.90 14.48 2.67
C LEU A 393 -0.74 13.52 2.49
N HIS A 394 0.07 13.62 1.43
CA HIS A 394 1.15 12.67 1.18
C HIS A 394 2.36 12.97 2.06
N PRO A 395 2.77 12.07 2.97
CA PRO A 395 3.94 12.28 3.80
C PRO A 395 5.23 12.47 2.97
N ASN A 396 6.15 13.28 3.48
CA ASN A 396 7.53 13.31 2.98
C ASN A 396 8.32 12.11 3.55
N GLN A 397 9.59 11.98 3.19
CA GLN A 397 10.46 10.90 3.68
C GLN A 397 10.46 10.72 5.21
N ARG A 398 10.38 11.82 5.97
CA ARG A 398 10.36 11.80 7.45
C ARG A 398 8.96 11.45 7.98
N GLY A 399 7.92 11.98 7.35
CA GLY A 399 6.54 11.63 7.70
C GLY A 399 6.27 10.13 7.52
N TYR A 400 6.69 9.55 6.40
CA TYR A 400 6.59 8.10 6.19
C TYR A 400 7.41 7.30 7.19
N PHE A 401 8.60 7.77 7.56
CA PHE A 401 9.41 7.13 8.58
C PHE A 401 8.67 7.06 9.91
N TRP A 402 8.04 8.16 10.34
CA TRP A 402 7.27 8.17 11.57
C TRP A 402 5.99 7.33 11.49
N ILE A 403 5.33 7.22 10.33
CA ILE A 403 4.23 6.27 10.17
C ILE A 403 4.74 4.84 10.39
N ALA A 404 5.87 4.45 9.80
CA ALA A 404 6.46 3.12 10.03
C ALA A 404 6.84 2.90 11.50
N GLU A 405 7.40 3.92 12.17
CA GLU A 405 7.70 3.87 13.60
C GLU A 405 6.46 3.74 14.48
N ALA A 406 5.30 4.27 14.07
CA ALA A 406 4.06 4.09 14.81
C ALA A 406 3.64 2.60 14.83
N PHE A 407 3.87 1.87 13.73
CA PHE A 407 3.55 0.43 13.65
C PHE A 407 4.55 -0.44 14.42
N LEU A 408 5.83 -0.06 14.45
CA LEU A 408 6.93 -0.92 14.89
C LEU A 408 6.72 -1.53 16.30
N PRO A 409 6.36 -0.78 17.36
CA PRO A 409 6.17 -1.36 18.70
C PRO A 409 5.07 -2.43 18.74
N LEU A 410 3.95 -2.18 18.07
CA LEU A 410 2.82 -3.12 18.03
C LEU A 410 3.15 -4.34 17.16
N VAL A 411 3.91 -4.16 16.08
CA VAL A 411 4.44 -5.28 15.29
C VAL A 411 5.36 -6.15 16.16
N GLN A 412 6.28 -5.55 16.91
CA GLN A 412 7.19 -6.29 17.80
C GLN A 412 6.40 -7.08 18.84
N GLN A 413 5.40 -6.46 19.46
CA GLN A 413 4.52 -7.12 20.43
C GLN A 413 3.78 -8.30 19.80
N GLN A 414 3.13 -8.12 18.64
CA GLN A 414 2.35 -9.17 17.98
C GLN A 414 3.20 -10.34 17.50
N LEU A 415 4.45 -10.07 17.11
CA LEU A 415 5.38 -11.12 16.67
C LEU A 415 6.18 -11.75 17.82
N GLY A 416 6.02 -11.28 19.06
CA GLY A 416 6.79 -11.77 20.21
C GLY A 416 8.28 -11.44 20.13
N LEU A 417 8.63 -10.30 19.51
CA LEU A 417 10.01 -9.87 19.34
C LEU A 417 10.47 -9.05 20.55
N THR A 418 11.65 -9.37 21.10
CA THR A 418 12.29 -8.58 22.16
C THR A 418 12.74 -7.23 21.62
N LEU A 419 12.67 -6.15 22.40
CA LEU A 419 13.12 -4.82 21.99
C LEU A 419 14.67 -4.72 22.02
N PRO A 420 15.38 -4.72 20.89
CA PRO A 420 16.80 -4.39 20.90
C PRO A 420 16.99 -2.88 21.09
N ALA A 421 18.20 -2.48 21.48
CA ALA A 421 18.58 -1.07 21.47
C ALA A 421 18.41 -0.51 20.05
N SER A 422 17.63 0.56 19.91
CA SER A 422 17.41 1.25 18.64
C SER A 422 18.16 2.58 18.64
N ASN A 423 18.97 2.82 17.61
CA ASN A 423 19.61 4.12 17.36
C ASN A 423 18.79 4.87 16.31
N LEU A 424 18.14 5.97 16.70
CA LEU A 424 17.32 6.78 15.81
C LEU A 424 18.12 7.38 14.64
N GLN A 425 19.36 7.83 14.89
CA GLN A 425 20.22 8.38 13.84
C GLN A 425 20.54 7.32 12.78
N GLN A 426 20.89 6.11 13.21
CA GLN A 426 21.11 5.00 12.28
C GLN A 426 19.84 4.65 11.52
N ALA A 427 18.70 4.61 12.20
CA ALA A 427 17.44 4.29 11.57
C ALA A 427 16.99 5.33 10.52
N LEU A 428 17.28 6.61 10.74
CA LEU A 428 17.06 7.67 9.77
C LEU A 428 18.04 7.55 8.59
N ALA A 429 19.31 7.20 8.83
CA ALA A 429 20.29 6.95 7.77
C ALA A 429 19.91 5.73 6.90
N ASP A 430 19.26 4.75 7.51
CA ASP A 430 18.78 3.53 6.86
C ASP A 430 17.55 3.76 5.98
N ILE A 431 16.92 4.95 5.97
CA ILE A 431 15.77 5.24 5.10
C ILE A 431 16.10 4.77 3.67
N PRO A 432 15.29 3.87 3.09
CA PRO A 432 15.60 3.18 1.84
C PRO A 432 15.31 4.06 0.61
N LEU A 433 15.72 5.32 0.65
CA LEU A 433 15.59 6.27 -0.46
C LEU A 433 16.97 6.79 -0.86
N THR A 434 17.09 7.07 -2.15
CA THR A 434 18.26 7.69 -2.78
C THR A 434 17.95 9.14 -3.18
N GLU A 435 18.99 9.92 -3.49
CA GLU A 435 18.85 11.25 -4.08
C GLU A 435 18.03 11.23 -5.38
N VAL A 436 18.10 10.14 -6.15
CA VAL A 436 17.28 9.95 -7.36
C VAL A 436 15.80 9.88 -7.01
N ASP A 437 15.45 9.12 -5.97
CA ASP A 437 14.06 8.98 -5.50
C ASP A 437 13.52 10.31 -4.98
N LEU A 438 14.34 11.07 -4.25
CA LEU A 438 13.98 12.39 -3.72
C LEU A 438 13.74 13.41 -4.85
N ALA A 439 14.61 13.46 -5.85
CA ALA A 439 14.46 14.37 -6.99
C ALA A 439 13.25 14.00 -7.87
N LEU A 440 13.01 12.70 -8.08
CA LEU A 440 11.81 12.24 -8.80
C LEU A 440 10.52 12.52 -8.02
N ALA A 441 10.55 12.36 -6.70
CA ALA A 441 9.45 12.70 -5.82
C ALA A 441 9.08 14.18 -5.89
N ASP A 442 10.07 15.08 -5.82
CA ASP A 442 9.87 16.52 -6.00
C ASP A 442 9.17 16.83 -7.34
N PHE A 443 9.66 16.24 -8.44
CA PHE A 443 9.04 16.41 -9.75
C PHE A 443 7.59 15.95 -9.79
N LYS A 444 7.28 14.77 -9.24
CA LYS A 444 5.90 14.25 -9.18
C LYS A 444 4.98 15.11 -8.33
N VAL A 445 5.47 15.67 -7.22
CA VAL A 445 4.69 16.59 -6.38
C VAL A 445 4.40 17.88 -7.15
N ARG A 446 5.40 18.46 -7.84
CA ARG A 446 5.18 19.63 -8.71
C ARG A 446 4.16 19.34 -9.81
N GLN A 447 4.18 18.16 -10.44
CA GLN A 447 3.16 17.77 -11.41
C GLN A 447 1.77 17.67 -10.79
N LEU A 448 1.66 17.10 -9.59
CA LEU A 448 0.38 16.97 -8.88
C LEU A 448 -0.19 18.34 -8.49
N THR A 449 0.65 19.25 -7.99
CA THR A 449 0.23 20.57 -7.51
C THR A 449 0.14 21.63 -8.62
N ALA A 450 0.51 21.28 -9.86
CA ALA A 450 0.36 22.13 -11.04
C ALA A 450 -0.99 21.97 -11.75
N ASP A 451 -1.94 21.25 -11.16
CA ASP A 451 -3.30 21.09 -11.69
C ASP A 451 -4.35 21.27 -10.58
N TYR A 452 -5.63 21.24 -10.96
CA TYR A 452 -6.76 21.25 -10.04
C TYR A 452 -6.65 20.10 -9.03
N PRO A 453 -6.93 20.33 -7.73
CA PRO A 453 -7.49 21.56 -7.14
C PRO A 453 -6.48 22.59 -6.62
N PHE A 454 -5.17 22.41 -6.84
CA PHE A 454 -4.16 23.31 -6.30
C PHE A 454 -4.08 24.64 -7.05
N VAL A 455 -4.28 24.56 -8.38
CA VAL A 455 -4.39 25.73 -9.26
C VAL A 455 -5.63 25.60 -10.13
N SER A 456 -6.24 26.73 -10.49
CA SER A 456 -7.45 26.74 -11.32
C SER A 456 -7.17 26.35 -12.77
N THR A 457 -5.96 26.62 -13.25
CA THR A 457 -5.53 26.38 -14.63
C THR A 457 -4.25 25.54 -14.61
N PRO A 458 -4.22 24.39 -15.31
CA PRO A 458 -3.01 23.57 -15.44
C PRO A 458 -1.79 24.37 -15.82
N GLN A 459 -0.69 24.09 -15.13
CA GLN A 459 0.62 24.62 -15.46
C GLN A 459 1.51 23.49 -16.00
N PRO A 460 2.24 23.71 -17.10
CA PRO A 460 3.19 22.72 -17.58
C PRO A 460 4.35 22.59 -16.58
N VAL A 461 4.74 21.35 -16.28
CA VAL A 461 5.87 21.04 -15.40
C VAL A 461 6.88 20.22 -16.18
N SER A 462 8.13 20.72 -16.22
CA SER A 462 9.25 20.00 -16.81
C SER A 462 10.24 19.56 -15.74
N PHE A 463 11.00 18.50 -16.06
CA PHE A 463 12.15 18.08 -15.30
C PHE A 463 13.40 18.60 -16.04
N ALA A 464 13.91 19.75 -15.58
CA ALA A 464 15.05 20.41 -16.21
C ALA A 464 16.33 19.56 -16.13
N SER A 465 17.23 19.76 -17.09
CA SER A 465 18.54 19.15 -17.07
C SER A 465 19.40 19.62 -15.90
N SER A 466 20.23 18.74 -15.37
CA SER A 466 21.10 19.06 -14.24
C SER A 466 22.50 18.50 -14.45
N THR A 467 23.53 19.21 -13.96
CA THR A 467 24.89 18.68 -13.87
C THR A 467 25.05 17.71 -12.69
N ASN A 468 24.08 17.67 -11.76
CA ASN A 468 24.05 16.67 -10.70
C ASN A 468 23.63 15.31 -11.30
N PRO A 469 24.48 14.27 -11.24
CA PRO A 469 24.20 12.98 -11.87
C PRO A 469 22.97 12.27 -11.28
N PHE A 470 22.62 12.51 -10.02
CA PHE A 470 21.42 11.93 -9.40
C PHE A 470 20.14 12.58 -9.95
N ASN A 471 20.14 13.91 -10.13
CA ASN A 471 19.01 14.62 -10.73
C ASN A 471 18.84 14.23 -12.20
N GLU A 472 19.95 13.99 -12.90
CA GLU A 472 19.94 13.51 -14.28
C GLU A 472 19.33 12.12 -14.40
N LEU A 473 19.73 11.19 -13.52
CA LEU A 473 19.10 9.87 -13.44
C LEU A 473 17.61 9.96 -13.06
N ALA A 474 17.22 10.89 -12.19
CA ALA A 474 15.81 11.09 -11.84
C ALA A 474 14.99 11.59 -13.05
N ARG A 475 15.58 12.44 -13.89
CA ARG A 475 15.00 12.88 -15.16
C ARG A 475 14.86 11.74 -16.17
N GLU A 476 15.88 10.90 -16.31
CA GLU A 476 15.81 9.68 -17.14
C GLU A 476 14.71 8.74 -16.63
N ARG A 477 14.57 8.60 -15.30
CA ARG A 477 13.50 7.82 -14.64
C ARG A 477 12.11 8.37 -14.95
N SER A 478 11.93 9.70 -14.95
CA SER A 478 10.66 10.29 -15.39
C SER A 478 10.35 10.05 -16.88
N ASN A 479 11.37 9.76 -17.68
CA ASN A 479 11.27 9.47 -19.11
C ASN A 479 11.31 7.97 -19.45
N GLY A 480 11.13 7.09 -18.46
CA GLY A 480 10.95 5.65 -18.68
C GLY A 480 12.16 4.75 -18.38
N LEU A 481 13.30 5.30 -17.92
CA LEU A 481 14.40 4.46 -17.41
C LEU A 481 13.88 3.55 -16.29
N SER A 482 14.27 2.28 -16.27
CA SER A 482 13.81 1.34 -15.24
C SER A 482 14.43 1.63 -13.87
N TRP A 483 13.77 1.19 -12.79
CA TRP A 483 14.28 1.40 -11.43
C TRP A 483 15.56 0.60 -11.21
N LEU A 484 15.59 -0.61 -11.77
CA LEU A 484 16.72 -1.52 -11.68
C LEU A 484 17.96 -0.91 -12.30
N GLU A 485 17.85 -0.41 -13.53
CA GLU A 485 18.97 0.19 -14.25
C GLU A 485 19.48 1.47 -13.56
N ALA A 486 18.57 2.36 -13.14
CA ALA A 486 18.99 3.55 -12.40
C ALA A 486 19.68 3.20 -11.08
N SER A 487 19.16 2.22 -10.34
CA SER A 487 19.74 1.79 -9.06
C SER A 487 21.14 1.19 -9.24
N GLN A 488 21.38 0.41 -10.29
CA GLN A 488 22.72 -0.08 -10.63
C GLN A 488 23.70 1.08 -10.91
N ARG A 489 23.27 2.10 -11.65
CA ARG A 489 24.09 3.31 -11.88
C ARG A 489 24.33 4.10 -10.60
N VAL A 490 23.34 4.19 -9.71
CA VAL A 490 23.48 4.85 -8.40
C VAL A 490 24.51 4.15 -7.51
N VAL A 491 24.56 2.82 -7.49
CA VAL A 491 25.62 2.07 -6.76
C VAL A 491 27.00 2.51 -7.24
N THR A 492 27.22 2.53 -8.56
CA THR A 492 28.49 2.96 -9.17
C THR A 492 28.84 4.40 -8.80
N LEU A 493 27.87 5.33 -8.87
CA LEU A 493 28.08 6.74 -8.51
C LEU A 493 28.50 6.91 -7.05
N TYR A 494 27.84 6.22 -6.11
CA TYR A 494 28.24 6.27 -4.71
C TYR A 494 29.62 5.67 -4.46
N GLN A 495 29.97 4.56 -5.11
CA GLN A 495 31.31 3.97 -4.99
C GLN A 495 32.40 4.93 -5.50
N GLN A 496 32.18 5.58 -6.65
CA GLN A 496 33.09 6.59 -7.20
C GLN A 496 33.27 7.79 -6.27
N GLN A 497 32.25 8.14 -5.48
CA GLN A 497 32.30 9.20 -4.47
C GLN A 497 32.84 8.73 -3.10
N GLY A 498 33.25 7.47 -2.96
CA GLY A 498 33.70 6.90 -1.69
C GLY A 498 32.57 6.66 -0.66
N ARG A 499 31.30 6.78 -1.07
CA ARG A 499 30.11 6.63 -0.22
C ARG A 499 29.69 5.16 -0.14
N ILE A 500 30.58 4.31 0.37
CA ILE A 500 30.39 2.85 0.36
C ILE A 500 29.14 2.40 1.13
N GLY A 501 28.80 3.08 2.23
CA GLY A 501 27.56 2.81 2.98
C GLY A 501 26.29 3.05 2.17
N ASP A 502 26.24 4.12 1.38
CA ASP A 502 25.10 4.41 0.49
C ASP A 502 25.03 3.44 -0.69
N ALA A 503 26.20 3.07 -1.25
CA ALA A 503 26.29 2.02 -2.26
C ALA A 503 25.76 0.67 -1.72
N ALA A 504 26.15 0.31 -0.49
CA ALA A 504 25.67 -0.89 0.19
C ALA A 504 24.15 -0.86 0.40
N LYS A 505 23.60 0.30 0.79
CA LYS A 505 22.15 0.50 0.91
C LYS A 505 21.43 0.16 -0.38
N VAL A 506 21.84 0.75 -1.50
CA VAL A 506 21.20 0.52 -2.80
C VAL A 506 21.41 -0.90 -3.31
N ALA A 507 22.59 -1.48 -3.13
CA ALA A 507 22.83 -2.89 -3.44
C ALA A 507 21.92 -3.82 -2.62
N GLY A 508 21.67 -3.49 -1.36
CA GLY A 508 20.69 -4.18 -0.52
C GLY A 508 19.26 -4.06 -1.05
N LEU A 509 18.84 -2.89 -1.53
CA LEU A 509 17.52 -2.71 -2.18
C LEU A 509 17.41 -3.53 -3.46
N LEU A 510 18.47 -3.57 -4.28
CA LEU A 510 18.54 -4.42 -5.48
C LEU A 510 18.35 -5.90 -5.12
N ALA A 511 19.05 -6.39 -4.10
CA ALA A 511 18.90 -7.76 -3.60
C ALA A 511 17.48 -8.04 -3.05
N ASP A 512 16.86 -7.07 -2.37
CA ASP A 512 15.48 -7.20 -1.86
C ASP A 512 14.42 -7.06 -2.97
N ALA A 513 14.75 -6.45 -4.11
CA ALA A 513 13.88 -6.37 -5.28
C ALA A 513 13.85 -7.67 -6.08
N LEU A 514 15.00 -8.34 -6.19
CA LEU A 514 15.21 -9.56 -6.98
C LEU A 514 15.66 -10.71 -6.06
N PRO A 515 14.76 -11.25 -5.22
CA PRO A 515 15.12 -12.22 -4.17
C PRO A 515 15.61 -13.58 -4.68
N HIS A 516 15.53 -13.84 -5.99
CA HIS A 516 16.07 -15.04 -6.64
C HIS A 516 17.51 -14.85 -7.14
N GLU A 517 17.95 -13.60 -7.31
CA GLU A 517 19.28 -13.25 -7.81
C GLU A 517 20.29 -13.24 -6.66
N HIS A 518 20.76 -14.42 -6.27
CA HIS A 518 21.65 -14.61 -5.12
C HIS A 518 22.97 -13.82 -5.22
N HIS A 519 23.44 -13.55 -6.44
CA HIS A 519 24.62 -12.72 -6.66
C HIS A 519 24.42 -11.27 -6.18
N LEU A 520 23.22 -10.71 -6.33
CA LEU A 520 22.93 -9.36 -5.80
C LEU A 520 23.00 -9.33 -4.27
N ALA A 521 22.51 -10.39 -3.61
CA ALA A 521 22.65 -10.53 -2.17
C ALA A 521 24.12 -10.65 -1.74
N PHE A 522 24.94 -11.38 -2.49
CA PHE A 522 26.38 -11.45 -2.24
C PHE A 522 27.06 -10.07 -2.36
N VAL A 523 26.80 -9.34 -3.45
CA VAL A 523 27.35 -7.98 -3.67
C VAL A 523 26.92 -7.01 -2.56
N ALA A 524 25.64 -7.03 -2.17
CA ALA A 524 25.15 -6.23 -1.05
C ALA A 524 25.91 -6.59 0.24
N GLY A 525 26.06 -7.87 0.52
CA GLY A 525 26.81 -8.38 1.67
C GLY A 525 28.27 -7.92 1.69
N GLN A 526 28.93 -7.88 0.54
CA GLN A 526 30.30 -7.38 0.42
C GLN A 526 30.37 -5.88 0.71
N LEU A 527 29.50 -5.07 0.11
CA LEU A 527 29.51 -3.63 0.30
C LEU A 527 29.18 -3.22 1.74
N TYR A 528 28.26 -3.91 2.40
CA TYR A 528 28.00 -3.70 3.83
C TYR A 528 29.18 -4.10 4.71
N PHE A 529 29.90 -5.17 4.35
CA PHE A 529 31.13 -5.54 5.07
C PHE A 529 32.20 -4.45 4.92
N ASP A 530 32.39 -3.95 3.69
CA ASP A 530 33.36 -2.90 3.37
C ASP A 530 33.00 -1.55 4.01
N SER A 531 31.71 -1.26 4.20
CA SER A 531 31.22 -0.10 4.95
C SER A 531 31.21 -0.31 6.47
N GLN A 532 31.73 -1.44 6.96
CA GLN A 532 31.80 -1.83 8.38
C GLN A 532 30.45 -2.11 9.06
N ASP A 533 29.38 -2.27 8.27
CA ASP A 533 28.06 -2.69 8.74
C ASP A 533 27.94 -4.23 8.72
N VAL A 534 28.74 -4.86 9.58
CA VAL A 534 28.85 -6.33 9.66
C VAL A 534 27.50 -7.03 9.91
N PRO A 535 26.55 -6.49 10.72
CA PRO A 535 25.23 -7.10 10.89
C PRO A 535 24.43 -7.23 9.58
N LEU A 536 24.35 -6.18 8.76
CA LEU A 536 23.68 -6.27 7.46
C LEU A 536 24.50 -7.06 6.43
N ALA A 537 25.83 -7.02 6.53
CA ALA A 537 26.69 -7.88 5.72
C ALA A 537 26.30 -9.35 5.88
N ALA A 538 26.23 -9.84 7.12
CA ALA A 538 25.82 -11.22 7.41
C ALA A 538 24.37 -11.50 6.99
N TYR A 539 23.45 -10.54 7.13
CA TYR A 539 22.06 -10.69 6.66
C TYR A 539 21.99 -11.03 5.17
N TYR A 540 22.66 -10.26 4.33
CA TYR A 540 22.63 -10.49 2.87
C TYR A 540 23.49 -11.68 2.46
N GLN A 541 24.61 -11.94 3.12
CA GLN A 541 25.43 -13.13 2.86
C GLN A 541 24.67 -14.43 3.20
N ARG A 542 23.87 -14.45 4.29
CA ARG A 542 22.95 -15.58 4.56
C ARG A 542 21.95 -15.80 3.44
N LYS A 543 21.36 -14.73 2.88
CA LYS A 543 20.45 -14.85 1.73
C LYS A 543 21.14 -15.46 0.51
N ALA A 544 22.38 -15.05 0.25
CA ALA A 544 23.19 -15.60 -0.84
C ALA A 544 23.49 -17.10 -0.62
N VAL A 545 23.99 -17.48 0.56
CA VAL A 545 24.26 -18.88 0.93
C VAL A 545 23.00 -19.74 0.91
N ALA A 546 21.87 -19.23 1.41
CA ALA A 546 20.60 -19.98 1.40
C ALA A 546 20.10 -20.30 -0.02
N SER A 547 20.49 -19.48 -1.01
CA SER A 547 20.11 -19.66 -2.41
C SER A 547 21.14 -20.47 -3.20
N ALA A 548 22.42 -20.38 -2.84
CA ALA A 548 23.53 -21.13 -3.44
C ALA A 548 24.40 -21.77 -2.33
N PRO A 549 23.92 -22.83 -1.66
CA PRO A 549 24.55 -23.38 -0.47
C PRO A 549 25.88 -24.08 -0.73
N GLU A 550 26.22 -24.41 -1.97
CA GLU A 550 27.51 -25.03 -2.31
C GLU A 550 28.55 -24.01 -2.77
N ASN A 551 28.19 -22.72 -2.82
CA ASN A 551 29.12 -21.66 -3.22
C ASN A 551 30.09 -21.34 -2.08
N ILE A 552 31.36 -21.70 -2.26
CA ILE A 552 32.43 -21.55 -1.27
C ILE A 552 32.70 -20.07 -0.96
N ASP A 553 32.73 -19.19 -1.96
CA ASP A 553 33.01 -17.76 -1.76
C ASP A 553 31.96 -17.09 -0.86
N TYR A 554 30.68 -17.45 -1.06
CA TYR A 554 29.59 -16.92 -0.26
C TYR A 554 29.72 -17.34 1.21
N ARG A 555 30.09 -18.61 1.44
CA ARG A 555 30.31 -19.14 2.79
C ARG A 555 31.54 -18.57 3.46
N LEU A 556 32.64 -18.37 2.72
CA LEU A 556 33.86 -17.74 3.25
C LEU A 556 33.55 -16.33 3.74
N MET A 557 32.78 -15.57 2.97
CA MET A 557 32.39 -14.22 3.35
C MET A 557 31.44 -14.21 4.55
N LEU A 558 30.47 -15.14 4.59
CA LEU A 558 29.57 -15.29 5.75
C LEU A 558 30.34 -15.68 7.03
N ALA A 559 31.26 -16.64 6.94
CA ALA A 559 32.13 -17.06 8.03
C ALA A 559 32.95 -15.88 8.57
N ARG A 560 33.47 -15.04 7.66
CA ARG A 560 34.18 -13.81 8.02
C ARG A 560 33.27 -12.85 8.78
N SER A 561 32.07 -12.56 8.30
CA SER A 561 31.14 -11.68 9.03
C SER A 561 30.78 -12.22 10.41
N TYR A 562 30.53 -13.52 10.55
CA TYR A 562 30.30 -14.12 11.87
C TYR A 562 31.50 -14.00 12.80
N TYR A 563 32.71 -14.14 12.29
CA TYR A 563 33.93 -13.92 13.06
C TYR A 563 34.01 -12.49 13.61
N TYR A 564 33.76 -11.47 12.77
CA TYR A 564 33.77 -10.06 13.21
C TYR A 564 32.62 -9.73 14.18
N GLN A 565 31.50 -10.45 14.10
CA GLN A 565 30.41 -10.38 15.08
C GLN A 565 30.69 -11.18 16.37
N GLN A 566 31.88 -11.76 16.52
CA GLN A 566 32.27 -12.63 17.63
C GLN A 566 31.43 -13.92 17.75
N GLN A 567 30.68 -14.29 16.72
CA GLN A 567 29.88 -15.51 16.64
C GLN A 567 30.75 -16.68 16.15
N ARG A 568 31.80 -16.99 16.91
CA ARG A 568 32.87 -17.93 16.53
C ARG A 568 32.34 -19.32 16.18
N SER A 569 31.35 -19.84 16.90
CA SER A 569 30.76 -21.16 16.61
C SER A 569 30.02 -21.19 15.27
N ARG A 570 29.33 -20.10 14.89
CA ARG A 570 28.67 -20.00 13.57
C ARG A 570 29.71 -19.86 12.46
N ALA A 571 30.76 -19.06 12.68
CA ALA A 571 31.87 -18.96 11.74
C ALA A 571 32.52 -20.33 11.51
N LEU A 572 32.75 -21.11 12.57
CA LEU A 572 33.31 -22.45 12.48
C LEU A 572 32.39 -23.39 11.70
N SER A 573 31.08 -23.35 11.93
CA SER A 573 30.11 -24.17 11.19
C SER A 573 30.13 -23.91 9.68
N GLU A 574 30.27 -22.66 9.24
CA GLU A 574 30.41 -22.34 7.81
C GLU A 574 31.73 -22.86 7.23
N VAL A 575 32.83 -22.74 7.99
CA VAL A 575 34.17 -23.24 7.61
C VAL A 575 34.19 -24.76 7.50
N GLU A 576 33.58 -25.47 8.45
CA GLU A 576 33.46 -26.93 8.40
C GLU A 576 32.63 -27.39 7.21
N HIS A 577 31.57 -26.64 6.86
CA HIS A 577 30.81 -26.92 5.64
C HIS A 577 31.67 -26.74 4.38
N ILE A 578 32.48 -25.69 4.30
CA ILE A 578 33.44 -25.50 3.19
C ILE A 578 34.39 -26.70 3.09
N LEU A 579 34.95 -27.16 4.22
CA LEU A 579 35.86 -28.31 4.24
C LEU A 579 35.17 -29.64 3.91
N SER A 580 33.86 -29.75 4.10
CA SER A 580 33.09 -30.92 3.63
C SER A 580 32.96 -30.96 2.10
N LEU A 581 32.96 -29.80 1.45
CA LEU A 581 32.94 -29.67 -0.01
C LEU A 581 34.35 -29.77 -0.59
N GLU A 582 35.33 -29.10 0.04
CA GLU A 582 36.72 -29.05 -0.39
C GLU A 582 37.68 -29.24 0.82
N PRO A 583 38.06 -30.49 1.16
CA PRO A 583 38.84 -30.80 2.36
C PRO A 583 40.23 -30.16 2.43
N GLN A 584 40.80 -29.77 1.28
CA GLN A 584 42.12 -29.17 1.18
C GLN A 584 42.08 -27.64 1.01
N HIS A 585 40.91 -27.01 1.16
CA HIS A 585 40.77 -25.57 0.94
C HIS A 585 41.67 -24.77 1.92
N PRO A 586 42.70 -24.06 1.44
CA PRO A 586 43.78 -23.54 2.29
C PRO A 586 43.33 -22.45 3.26
N ILE A 587 42.38 -21.59 2.85
CA ILE A 587 41.82 -20.53 3.70
C ILE A 587 40.98 -21.14 4.83
N ALA A 588 40.06 -22.06 4.49
CA ALA A 588 39.20 -22.75 5.44
C ALA A 588 39.99 -23.54 6.49
N LEU A 589 41.03 -24.30 6.09
CA LEU A 589 41.90 -25.02 7.05
C LEU A 589 42.63 -24.09 8.03
N ARG A 590 43.04 -22.90 7.58
CA ARG A 590 43.64 -21.88 8.47
C ARG A 590 42.59 -21.30 9.42
N GLN A 591 41.41 -20.93 8.90
CA GLN A 591 40.32 -20.39 9.71
C GLN A 591 39.81 -21.40 10.75
N GLN A 592 39.69 -22.68 10.40
CA GLN A 592 39.25 -23.75 11.30
C GLN A 592 40.19 -23.85 12.51
N ARG A 593 41.51 -23.96 12.27
CA ARG A 593 42.51 -24.04 13.34
C ARG A 593 42.45 -22.81 14.25
N GLN A 594 42.36 -21.62 13.67
CA GLN A 594 42.26 -20.37 14.43
C GLN A 594 40.99 -20.34 15.30
N LEU A 595 39.83 -20.67 14.72
CA LEU A 595 38.54 -20.65 15.42
C LEU A 595 38.49 -21.69 16.54
N GLN A 596 38.97 -22.90 16.29
CA GLN A 596 39.05 -23.97 17.30
C GLN A 596 39.95 -23.57 18.48
N GLN A 597 41.12 -22.98 18.21
CA GLN A 597 42.00 -22.47 19.27
C GLN A 597 41.33 -21.37 20.10
N GLN A 598 40.65 -20.42 19.46
CA GLN A 598 39.96 -19.34 20.17
C GLN A 598 38.76 -19.83 20.98
N LEU A 599 38.01 -20.80 20.48
CA LEU A 599 36.90 -21.41 21.19
C LEU A 599 37.38 -22.23 22.40
N ALA A 600 38.51 -22.93 22.27
CA ALA A 600 39.12 -23.67 23.38
C ALA A 600 39.72 -22.75 24.46
N ALA A 601 40.16 -21.55 24.10
CA ALA A 601 40.73 -20.58 25.05
C ALA A 601 39.70 -19.66 25.72
N GLY A 602 38.45 -19.66 25.23
CA GLY A 602 37.37 -18.78 25.71
C GLY A 602 36.23 -19.49 26.43
N GLY A 603 36.33 -20.80 26.61
CA GLY A 603 35.48 -21.59 27.53
C GLY A 603 36.23 -21.85 28.82
#